data_AF-A0A2F0P5I3-F1
#
_entry.id   AF-A0A2F0P5I3-F1
#
_cell.length_a   1.000
_cell.length_b   1.000
_cell.length_c   1.000
_cell.angle_alpha   90.00
_cell.angle_beta   90.00
_cell.angle_gamma   90.00
#
_symmetry.space_group_name_H-M   'P 1'
#
loop_
_entity.id
_entity.type
_entity.pdbx_description
1 polymer ?
#
loop_
_entity_poly.entity_id
_entity_poly.type
_entity_poly.pdbx_seq_one_letter_code
_entity_poly.pdbx_strand_id
1 'polypeptide(L)'
;MTTNNKVRNVDVRAPRGTQLNAKSWLTEAPLRMLMNNLDPEVAENPHELVVYGGIGRAARDWDCYDKIVETLKTLEEDETLLVQSGKPVGVFKTHSNAPRVLIANSNLVPHWATWEHFNELDAKGLAMYGQMTAGSWIYIGSQGIVQGTYETFVEAGRQHYAGSLQGRWVLTAGLGGMGGAQPLAATLAGACSLNIECQQSRIDFRLKTRYVDEQAKDLDDALARIKKYTSEGKAISIALCGNAAEILPELVRRGVRPDMVTDQTSAHDPLNGYLPKGWSWEEYRQRAQTEPAKVVAAAKQSMADHVKAMLAFQQMGVPTFDYGNNIRQMAKETGVDNAFDFPGFVPAYIRPLFCRGIGPFRWAALSGDPQDIYKTDAMVKELIPDDEHLHRWLDMARERISFQGLPARICWVGLGQRAKLGLAFNEMVRRGELSAPIVIGRDHLDSGSVSSPNRETEAMKDGSDAVSDWPLLNALLNTASGATWVSLHHGGGVGMGFSQHSGMVIVCDGTDEAAERIARVLHNDPATGVMRHADAGYDIAIDCAREQGLNLPMVAATQGEKA
;
A
#
# COMPACT_ATOMS: atom_id res chain seq x y z
N MET A 1 20.73 -27.08 12.73
CA MET A 1 19.31 -26.88 13.10
C MET A 1 19.15 -25.41 13.46
N THR A 2 18.79 -24.57 12.49
CA THR A 2 18.41 -23.17 12.77
C THR A 2 17.04 -23.21 13.44
N THR A 3 17.00 -22.93 14.75
CA THR A 3 15.75 -22.66 15.44
C THR A 3 15.06 -21.49 14.74
N ASN A 4 13.87 -21.72 14.19
CA ASN A 4 13.12 -20.73 13.44
C ASN A 4 12.63 -19.62 14.40
N ASN A 5 13.46 -18.60 14.62
CA ASN A 5 13.29 -17.51 15.60
C ASN A 5 12.40 -16.38 15.06
N LYS A 6 11.27 -16.73 14.44
CA LYS A 6 10.33 -15.76 13.87
C LYS A 6 9.20 -15.37 14.83
N VAL A 7 9.00 -16.11 15.92
CA VAL A 7 7.94 -15.86 16.91
C VAL A 7 8.55 -15.34 18.21
N ARG A 8 8.07 -14.21 18.71
CA ARG A 8 8.39 -13.67 20.03
C ARG A 8 7.17 -12.94 20.57
N ASN A 9 6.73 -13.32 21.76
CA ASN A 9 5.56 -12.73 22.42
C ASN A 9 5.97 -11.42 23.12
N VAL A 10 6.32 -10.41 22.33
CA VAL A 10 6.65 -9.06 22.80
C VAL A 10 5.88 -8.03 21.99
N ASP A 11 5.35 -7.02 22.66
CA ASP A 11 4.79 -5.87 21.97
C ASP A 11 5.90 -4.86 21.68
N VAL A 12 6.08 -4.55 20.41
CA VAL A 12 6.99 -3.50 19.95
C VAL A 12 6.19 -2.23 19.69
N ARG A 13 6.69 -1.07 20.11
CA ARG A 13 6.08 0.23 19.79
C ARG A 13 7.19 1.25 19.56
N ALA A 14 6.98 2.20 18.67
CA ALA A 14 7.99 3.24 18.43
C ALA A 14 8.16 4.16 19.65
N PRO A 15 9.40 4.57 19.99
CA PRO A 15 9.64 5.67 20.92
C PRO A 15 8.86 6.94 20.54
N ARG A 16 8.46 7.71 21.54
CA ARG A 16 7.67 8.95 21.40
C ARG A 16 8.44 10.15 21.99
N GLY A 17 7.98 11.36 21.69
CA GLY A 17 8.61 12.61 22.17
C GLY A 17 9.96 12.92 21.51
N THR A 18 10.73 13.83 22.11
CA THR A 18 11.95 14.39 21.52
C THR A 18 13.24 13.70 21.97
N GLN A 19 13.18 12.76 22.91
CA GLN A 19 14.35 12.02 23.38
C GLN A 19 14.82 11.02 22.31
N LEU A 20 16.07 11.15 21.87
CA LEU A 20 16.69 10.25 20.90
C LEU A 20 17.19 8.97 21.58
N ASN A 21 17.06 7.85 20.86
CA ASN A 21 17.66 6.56 21.16
C ASN A 21 18.84 6.25 20.22
N ALA A 22 18.87 6.90 19.06
CA ALA A 22 19.97 6.90 18.10
C ALA A 22 20.77 8.22 18.15
N LYS A 23 21.78 8.34 17.29
CA LYS A 23 22.72 9.48 17.29
C LYS A 23 22.15 10.76 16.69
N SER A 24 21.19 10.66 15.77
CA SER A 24 20.55 11.81 15.12
C SER A 24 19.11 11.49 14.73
N TRP A 25 18.32 12.50 14.37
CA TRP A 25 16.96 12.29 13.86
C TRP A 25 16.90 11.45 12.58
N LEU A 26 17.96 11.47 11.76
CA LEU A 26 18.03 10.68 10.53
C LEU A 26 18.21 9.17 10.80
N THR A 27 18.72 8.78 11.98
CA THR A 27 18.86 7.38 12.40
C THR A 27 17.78 6.97 13.42
N GLU A 28 17.24 7.92 14.18
CA GLU A 28 16.07 7.73 15.04
C GLU A 28 14.79 7.48 14.23
N ALA A 29 14.61 8.18 13.11
CA ALA A 29 13.43 8.03 12.26
C ALA A 29 13.23 6.59 11.73
N PRO A 30 14.20 5.96 11.03
CA PRO A 30 14.04 4.57 10.60
C PRO A 30 13.89 3.60 11.78
N LEU A 31 14.51 3.88 12.94
CA LEU A 31 14.32 3.07 14.15
C LEU A 31 12.87 3.12 14.64
N ARG A 32 12.31 4.33 14.76
CA ARG A 32 10.91 4.52 15.16
C ARG A 32 9.96 3.91 14.15
N MET A 33 10.21 4.09 12.86
CA MET A 33 9.31 3.57 11.84
C MET A 33 9.37 2.04 11.70
N LEU A 34 10.54 1.41 11.89
CA LEU A 34 10.65 -0.05 12.03
C LEU A 34 9.79 -0.56 13.18
N MET A 35 9.86 0.10 14.34
CA MET A 35 9.07 -0.27 15.51
C MET A 35 7.58 0.02 15.33
N ASN A 36 7.23 1.10 14.63
CA ASN A 36 5.84 1.44 14.29
C ASN A 36 5.20 0.38 13.39
N ASN A 37 5.97 -0.15 12.43
CA ASN A 37 5.53 -1.25 11.58
C ASN A 37 5.16 -2.51 12.37
N LEU A 38 5.63 -2.66 13.62
CA LEU A 38 5.33 -3.81 14.49
C LEU A 38 4.44 -3.44 15.68
N ASP A 39 3.87 -2.23 15.71
CA ASP A 39 2.93 -1.82 16.75
C ASP A 39 1.68 -2.73 16.70
N PRO A 40 1.20 -3.29 17.82
CA PRO A 40 -0.04 -4.08 17.86
C PRO A 40 -1.29 -3.33 17.39
N GLU A 41 -1.26 -1.99 17.37
CA GLU A 41 -2.33 -1.18 16.78
C GLU A 41 -2.23 -1.08 15.25
N VAL A 42 -1.06 -1.39 14.68
CA VAL A 42 -0.71 -1.19 13.27
C VAL A 42 -0.66 -2.52 12.52
N ALA A 43 0.13 -3.47 13.00
CA ALA A 43 0.47 -4.71 12.32
C ALA A 43 -0.60 -5.80 12.47
N GLU A 44 -0.71 -6.67 11.46
CA GLU A 44 -1.65 -7.78 11.45
C GLU A 44 -1.24 -8.96 12.36
N ASN A 45 0.05 -9.24 12.47
CA ASN A 45 0.61 -10.27 13.37
C ASN A 45 2.06 -9.93 13.76
N PRO A 46 2.27 -8.91 14.63
CA PRO A 46 3.60 -8.39 14.93
C PRO A 46 4.50 -9.35 15.71
N HIS A 47 3.93 -10.29 16.49
CA HIS A 47 4.71 -11.30 17.23
C HIS A 47 5.45 -12.26 16.28
N GLU A 48 4.96 -12.37 15.04
CA GLU A 48 5.63 -13.06 13.94
C GLU A 48 6.39 -12.12 12.99
N LEU A 49 6.57 -10.84 13.35
CA LEU A 49 7.12 -9.77 12.52
C LEU A 49 6.25 -9.40 11.29
N VAL A 50 5.05 -9.95 11.16
CA VAL A 50 4.17 -9.76 9.99
C VAL A 50 3.40 -8.46 10.15
N VAL A 51 3.57 -7.58 9.18
CA VAL A 51 2.91 -6.28 9.11
C VAL A 51 1.58 -6.40 8.37
N TYR A 52 1.58 -6.87 7.11
CA TYR A 52 0.37 -7.06 6.30
C TYR A 52 0.63 -7.91 5.04
N GLY A 53 -0.44 -8.23 4.30
CA GLY A 53 -0.36 -8.78 2.94
C GLY A 53 0.20 -10.20 2.86
N GLY A 54 -0.43 -11.16 3.55
CA GLY A 54 0.11 -12.50 3.72
C GLY A 54 1.24 -12.49 4.74
N ILE A 55 2.46 -12.78 4.29
CA ILE A 55 3.67 -12.89 5.13
C ILE A 55 4.62 -11.68 5.01
N GLY A 56 4.12 -10.50 4.64
CA GLY A 56 4.92 -9.28 4.55
C GLY A 56 5.48 -8.87 5.91
N ARG A 57 6.81 -8.89 6.07
CA ARG A 57 7.49 -8.72 7.36
C ARG A 57 8.37 -7.47 7.44
N ALA A 58 8.60 -6.99 8.66
CA ALA A 58 9.47 -5.84 8.93
C ALA A 58 10.97 -6.19 9.02
N ALA A 59 11.28 -7.41 9.47
CA ALA A 59 12.62 -7.98 9.56
C ALA A 59 12.54 -9.51 9.31
N ARG A 60 13.67 -10.13 8.97
CA ARG A 60 13.70 -11.55 8.55
C ARG A 60 13.26 -12.51 9.65
N ASP A 61 13.81 -12.27 10.83
CA ASP A 61 13.61 -13.00 12.07
C ASP A 61 13.95 -12.04 13.22
N TRP A 62 13.74 -12.48 14.46
CA TRP A 62 13.91 -11.61 15.62
C TRP A 62 15.38 -11.26 15.90
N ASP A 63 16.33 -12.11 15.54
CA ASP A 63 17.76 -11.81 15.68
C ASP A 63 18.17 -10.69 14.71
N CYS A 64 17.64 -10.74 13.48
CA CYS A 64 17.82 -9.65 12.52
C CYS A 64 17.16 -8.36 12.99
N TYR A 65 15.94 -8.43 13.56
CA TYR A 65 15.28 -7.26 14.15
C TYR A 65 16.14 -6.61 15.24
N ASP A 66 16.59 -7.40 16.22
CA ASP A 66 17.39 -6.89 17.35
C ASP A 66 18.70 -6.25 16.84
N LYS A 67 19.34 -6.88 15.86
CA LYS A 67 20.57 -6.36 15.26
C LYS A 67 20.33 -5.08 14.45
N ILE A 68 19.22 -4.95 13.74
CA ILE A 68 18.86 -3.69 13.05
C ILE A 68 18.68 -2.58 14.09
N VAL A 69 17.95 -2.84 15.17
CA VAL A 69 17.75 -1.87 16.26
C VAL A 69 19.08 -1.43 16.87
N GLU A 70 19.96 -2.38 17.20
CA GLU A 70 21.30 -2.09 17.72
C GLU A 70 22.12 -1.24 16.75
N THR A 71 22.16 -1.62 15.47
CA THR A 71 22.95 -0.90 14.47
C THR A 71 22.42 0.51 14.23
N LEU A 72 21.10 0.72 14.14
CA LEU A 72 20.51 2.05 13.96
C LEU A 72 20.83 2.99 15.13
N LYS A 73 20.92 2.47 16.35
CA LYS A 73 21.28 3.29 17.53
C LYS A 73 22.72 3.79 17.49
N THR A 74 23.62 3.09 16.82
CA THR A 74 25.05 3.44 16.75
C THR A 74 25.50 4.02 15.41
N LEU A 75 24.63 3.98 14.39
CA LEU A 75 24.94 4.43 13.03
C LEU A 75 25.28 5.93 12.99
N GLU A 76 26.40 6.28 12.38
CA GLU A 76 26.84 7.67 12.22
C GLU A 76 26.11 8.39 11.07
N GLU A 77 26.19 9.72 11.05
CA GLU A 77 25.55 10.54 10.02
C GLU A 77 26.15 10.37 8.62
N ASP A 78 27.42 9.99 8.52
CA ASP A 78 28.12 9.71 7.26
C ASP A 78 28.22 8.21 6.94
N GLU A 79 27.41 7.38 7.61
CA GLU A 79 27.31 5.95 7.36
C GLU A 79 25.96 5.57 6.72
N THR A 80 25.97 4.41 6.05
CA THR A 80 24.78 3.79 5.45
C THR A 80 24.72 2.30 5.84
N LEU A 81 23.61 1.89 6.44
CA LEU A 81 23.26 0.49 6.69
C LEU A 81 22.68 -0.16 5.43
N LEU A 82 23.16 -1.35 5.08
CA LEU A 82 22.58 -2.20 4.05
C LEU A 82 21.70 -3.28 4.69
N VAL A 83 20.42 -3.31 4.31
CA VAL A 83 19.44 -4.34 4.72
C VAL A 83 19.11 -5.21 3.52
N GLN A 84 19.48 -6.49 3.60
CA GLN A 84 19.18 -7.48 2.57
C GLN A 84 18.09 -8.42 3.08
N SER A 85 16.93 -8.45 2.43
CA SER A 85 15.76 -9.25 2.83
C SER A 85 15.56 -9.28 4.36
N GLY A 86 15.43 -8.08 4.95
CA GLY A 86 15.21 -7.88 6.39
C GLY A 86 16.36 -8.23 7.32
N LYS A 87 17.60 -8.39 6.81
CA LYS A 87 18.81 -8.67 7.60
C LYS A 87 19.83 -7.53 7.46
N PRO A 88 20.42 -7.01 8.54
CA PRO A 88 21.46 -6.00 8.48
C PRO A 88 22.79 -6.65 8.08
N VAL A 89 23.27 -6.43 6.86
CA VAL A 89 24.41 -7.18 6.30
C VAL A 89 25.73 -6.41 6.23
N GLY A 90 25.68 -5.09 6.35
CA GLY A 90 26.90 -4.28 6.37
C GLY A 90 26.60 -2.80 6.60
N VAL A 91 27.58 -2.09 7.13
CA VAL A 91 27.59 -0.63 7.29
C VAL A 91 28.80 -0.10 6.54
N PHE A 92 28.60 0.91 5.71
CA PHE A 92 29.66 1.51 4.89
C PHE A 92 29.64 3.02 5.04
N LYS A 93 30.83 3.62 4.99
CA LYS A 93 30.99 5.07 4.94
C LYS A 93 30.46 5.61 3.60
N THR A 94 29.62 6.63 3.68
CA THR A 94 29.08 7.41 2.56
C THR A 94 29.28 8.90 2.84
N HIS A 95 28.19 9.65 3.04
CA HIS A 95 28.19 11.07 3.38
C HIS A 95 26.82 11.48 3.95
N SER A 96 26.75 12.60 4.66
CA SER A 96 25.52 13.06 5.36
C SER A 96 24.30 13.23 4.45
N ASN A 97 24.50 13.62 3.18
CA ASN A 97 23.40 13.73 2.21
C ASN A 97 22.97 12.41 1.55
N ALA A 98 23.66 11.29 1.79
CA ALA A 98 23.23 9.98 1.31
C ALA A 98 22.10 9.41 2.20
N PRO A 99 21.42 8.33 1.78
CA PRO A 99 20.54 7.59 2.67
C PRO A 99 21.29 6.95 3.84
N ARG A 100 20.68 6.96 5.03
CA ARG A 100 21.15 6.22 6.22
C ARG A 100 20.89 4.73 6.09
N VAL A 101 19.87 4.33 5.33
CA VAL A 101 19.55 2.91 5.11
C VAL A 101 19.24 2.66 3.64
N LEU A 102 19.83 1.60 3.07
CA LEU A 102 19.49 1.07 1.76
C LEU A 102 18.96 -0.35 1.92
N ILE A 103 17.79 -0.62 1.33
CA ILE A 103 17.03 -1.86 1.56
C ILE A 103 16.81 -2.58 0.23
N ALA A 104 17.15 -3.87 0.16
CA ALA A 104 16.84 -4.73 -0.97
C ALA A 104 16.15 -6.00 -0.48
N ASN A 105 14.83 -6.12 -0.67
CA ASN A 105 14.03 -7.23 -0.12
C ASN A 105 13.40 -8.08 -1.22
N SER A 106 13.45 -9.41 -1.04
CA SER A 106 12.70 -10.38 -1.85
C SER A 106 13.09 -10.45 -3.34
N ASN A 107 14.16 -9.77 -3.75
CA ASN A 107 14.67 -9.81 -5.11
C ASN A 107 15.24 -11.20 -5.42
N LEU A 108 14.76 -11.80 -6.51
CA LEU A 108 15.24 -13.08 -7.04
C LEU A 108 15.55 -12.89 -8.53
N VAL A 109 16.55 -13.63 -9.02
CA VAL A 109 16.84 -13.65 -10.46
C VAL A 109 15.59 -14.15 -11.19
N PRO A 110 15.15 -13.55 -12.32
CA PRO A 110 13.79 -13.73 -12.85
C PRO A 110 13.34 -15.19 -13.03
N HIS A 111 14.21 -16.08 -13.50
CA HIS A 111 13.86 -17.50 -13.67
C HIS A 111 13.50 -18.21 -12.34
N TRP A 112 14.03 -17.72 -11.22
CA TRP A 112 13.79 -18.24 -9.87
C TRP A 112 12.78 -17.40 -9.08
N ALA A 113 12.16 -16.40 -9.69
CA ALA A 113 11.23 -15.48 -9.05
C ALA A 113 9.84 -16.10 -8.83
N THR A 114 9.77 -17.26 -8.16
CA THR A 114 8.53 -17.97 -7.85
C THR A 114 8.34 -18.16 -6.35
N TRP A 115 7.10 -18.42 -5.92
CA TRP A 115 6.81 -18.70 -4.51
C TRP A 115 7.47 -20.00 -4.03
N GLU A 116 7.59 -21.01 -4.88
CA GLU A 116 8.23 -22.28 -4.53
C GLU A 116 9.70 -22.06 -4.14
N HIS A 117 10.44 -21.32 -4.96
CA HIS A 117 11.84 -21.04 -4.66
C HIS A 117 12.00 -20.06 -3.50
N PHE A 118 11.12 -19.04 -3.40
CA PHE A 118 11.09 -18.16 -2.24
C PHE A 118 10.91 -18.94 -0.94
N ASN A 119 9.96 -19.89 -0.90
CA ASN A 119 9.69 -20.72 0.27
C ASN A 119 10.85 -21.67 0.60
N GLU A 120 11.54 -22.22 -0.41
CA GLU A 120 12.77 -22.99 -0.22
C GLU A 120 13.86 -22.17 0.48
N LEU A 121 14.05 -20.92 0.06
CA LEU A 121 15.01 -19.99 0.68
C LEU A 121 14.56 -19.55 2.07
N ASP A 122 13.27 -19.31 2.28
CA ASP A 122 12.73 -18.93 3.59
C ASP A 122 12.92 -20.04 4.64
N ALA A 123 12.72 -21.30 4.24
CA ALA A 123 12.99 -22.47 5.09
C ALA A 123 14.47 -22.58 5.49
N LYS A 124 15.39 -22.06 4.68
CA LYS A 124 16.84 -21.99 4.97
C LYS A 124 17.23 -20.71 5.76
N GLY A 125 16.28 -19.83 6.10
CA GLY A 125 16.56 -18.55 6.75
C GLY A 125 17.21 -17.51 5.82
N LEU A 126 17.01 -17.65 4.50
CA LEU A 126 17.64 -16.82 3.46
C LEU A 126 16.68 -15.81 2.82
N ALA A 127 15.39 -15.86 3.12
CA ALA A 127 14.39 -14.99 2.53
C ALA A 127 13.56 -14.24 3.58
N MET A 128 12.97 -13.13 3.14
CA MET A 128 11.92 -12.39 3.81
C MET A 128 11.07 -11.75 2.72
N TYR A 129 9.75 -11.79 2.86
CA TYR A 129 8.85 -11.09 1.95
C TYR A 129 8.66 -9.67 2.45
N GLY A 130 9.14 -8.69 1.70
CA GLY A 130 9.09 -7.28 2.10
C GLY A 130 7.74 -6.60 1.85
N GLN A 131 6.84 -7.24 1.08
CA GLN A 131 5.69 -6.57 0.48
C GLN A 131 6.17 -5.24 -0.15
N MET A 132 5.44 -4.15 0.04
CA MET A 132 5.83 -2.79 -0.31
C MET A 132 6.35 -2.12 0.95
N THR A 133 5.47 -1.69 1.87
CA THR A 133 5.84 -0.87 3.02
C THR A 133 6.18 -1.65 4.29
N ALA A 134 6.04 -2.98 4.27
CA ALA A 134 6.35 -3.82 5.44
C ALA A 134 7.86 -3.86 5.69
N GLY A 135 8.64 -4.26 4.69
CA GLY A 135 10.10 -4.37 4.78
C GLY A 135 10.85 -3.06 4.59
N SER A 136 10.16 -1.96 4.28
CA SER A 136 10.72 -0.62 4.08
C SER A 136 10.25 0.41 5.11
N TRP A 137 9.56 -0.05 6.15
CA TRP A 137 9.30 0.71 7.38
C TRP A 137 8.55 2.03 7.13
N ILE A 138 7.43 1.97 6.40
CA ILE A 138 6.58 3.13 6.15
C ILE A 138 5.09 2.78 6.12
N TYR A 139 4.73 1.73 6.85
CA TYR A 139 3.35 1.30 7.02
C TYR A 139 2.69 2.09 8.15
N ILE A 140 1.47 2.56 7.91
CA ILE A 140 0.71 3.45 8.81
C ILE A 140 -0.69 2.89 9.10
N GLY A 141 -0.79 1.55 9.14
CA GLY A 141 -2.05 0.85 9.27
C GLY A 141 -2.89 0.91 8.00
N SER A 142 -4.19 0.67 8.14
CA SER A 142 -5.15 0.66 7.03
C SER A 142 -5.27 2.03 6.34
N GLN A 143 -4.84 3.10 7.01
CA GLN A 143 -4.84 4.45 6.44
C GLN A 143 -3.94 4.56 5.20
N GLY A 144 -2.88 3.74 5.09
CA GLY A 144 -1.94 3.84 3.97
C GLY A 144 -2.58 3.67 2.59
N ILE A 145 -3.68 2.91 2.49
CA ILE A 145 -4.35 2.61 1.21
C ILE A 145 -5.75 3.23 1.11
N VAL A 146 -6.35 3.68 2.22
CA VAL A 146 -7.77 4.07 2.24
C VAL A 146 -8.10 5.22 1.29
N GLN A 147 -7.20 6.19 1.08
CA GLN A 147 -7.41 7.21 0.06
C GLN A 147 -7.38 6.64 -1.35
N GLY A 148 -6.44 5.75 -1.69
CA GLY A 148 -6.39 5.13 -3.01
C GLY A 148 -7.67 4.33 -3.32
N THR A 149 -8.20 3.64 -2.30
CA THR A 149 -9.49 2.93 -2.40
C THR A 149 -10.67 3.88 -2.53
N TYR A 150 -10.65 4.98 -1.79
CA TYR A 150 -11.64 6.04 -1.92
C TYR A 150 -11.62 6.66 -3.33
N GLU A 151 -10.46 7.07 -3.85
CA GLU A 151 -10.33 7.63 -5.20
C GLU A 151 -10.77 6.64 -6.28
N THR A 152 -10.47 5.35 -6.09
CA THR A 152 -10.95 4.29 -7.00
C THR A 152 -12.47 4.23 -7.05
N PHE A 153 -13.13 4.20 -5.89
CA PHE A 153 -14.60 4.15 -5.84
C PHE A 153 -15.24 5.45 -6.32
N VAL A 154 -14.66 6.61 -6.00
CA VAL A 154 -15.15 7.90 -6.49
C VAL A 154 -15.07 7.97 -8.01
N GLU A 155 -13.96 7.55 -8.61
CA GLU A 155 -13.79 7.57 -10.05
C GLU A 155 -14.70 6.55 -10.76
N ALA A 156 -14.81 5.33 -10.21
CA ALA A 156 -15.79 4.36 -10.70
C ALA A 156 -17.23 4.90 -10.59
N GLY A 157 -17.53 5.66 -9.53
CA GLY A 157 -18.81 6.38 -9.36
C GLY A 157 -19.03 7.45 -10.42
N ARG A 158 -18.01 8.22 -10.79
CA ARG A 158 -18.08 9.21 -11.88
C ARG A 158 -18.36 8.54 -13.22
N GLN A 159 -17.65 7.47 -13.54
CA GLN A 159 -17.77 6.78 -14.83
C GLN A 159 -19.09 6.00 -14.98
N HIS A 160 -19.59 5.37 -13.92
CA HIS A 160 -20.74 4.45 -14.02
C HIS A 160 -22.04 4.98 -13.39
N TYR A 161 -21.96 5.95 -12.49
CA TYR A 161 -23.09 6.40 -11.65
C TYR A 161 -23.21 7.92 -11.52
N ALA A 162 -22.71 8.67 -12.50
CA ALA A 162 -22.78 10.14 -12.54
C ALA A 162 -22.18 10.83 -11.30
N GLY A 163 -21.19 10.19 -10.66
CA GLY A 163 -20.39 10.76 -9.57
C GLY A 163 -20.87 10.47 -8.16
N SER A 164 -22.10 10.00 -7.96
CA SER A 164 -22.64 9.71 -6.62
C SER A 164 -22.91 8.22 -6.42
N LEU A 165 -22.39 7.66 -5.32
CA LEU A 165 -22.66 6.30 -4.89
C LEU A 165 -23.77 6.20 -3.84
N GLN A 166 -24.52 7.29 -3.60
CA GLN A 166 -25.65 7.26 -2.68
C GLN A 166 -26.71 6.25 -3.14
N GLY A 167 -27.15 5.39 -2.22
CA GLY A 167 -28.11 4.32 -2.53
C GLY A 167 -27.52 3.17 -3.33
N ARG A 168 -26.20 3.14 -3.53
CA ARG A 168 -25.44 2.06 -4.18
C ARG A 168 -24.71 1.23 -3.14
N TRP A 169 -24.29 0.03 -3.52
CA TRP A 169 -23.43 -0.78 -2.67
C TRP A 169 -22.34 -1.56 -3.41
N VAL A 170 -21.20 -1.68 -2.75
CA VAL A 170 -20.02 -2.43 -3.20
C VAL A 170 -20.03 -3.83 -2.58
N LEU A 171 -19.79 -4.86 -3.38
CA LEU A 171 -19.50 -6.22 -2.92
C LEU A 171 -17.99 -6.48 -3.03
N THR A 172 -17.37 -6.90 -1.94
CA THR A 172 -15.95 -7.24 -1.93
C THR A 172 -15.61 -8.29 -0.86
N ALA A 173 -14.37 -8.75 -0.83
CA ALA A 173 -13.83 -9.63 0.19
C ALA A 173 -12.41 -9.23 0.63
N GLY A 174 -12.01 -9.78 1.78
CA GLY A 174 -10.72 -9.53 2.42
C GLY A 174 -10.75 -8.29 3.31
N LEU A 175 -10.74 -8.50 4.63
CA LEU A 175 -10.62 -7.46 5.64
C LEU A 175 -9.25 -7.55 6.32
N GLY A 176 -8.17 -7.84 5.58
CA GLY A 176 -6.77 -7.76 6.02
C GLY A 176 -6.30 -6.32 6.32
N GLY A 177 -5.00 -6.11 6.56
CA GLY A 177 -4.49 -4.78 6.92
C GLY A 177 -4.78 -3.69 5.87
N MET A 178 -4.69 -4.06 4.59
CA MET A 178 -5.07 -3.22 3.44
C MET A 178 -6.56 -3.39 3.09
N GLY A 179 -7.02 -4.65 3.03
CA GLY A 179 -8.42 -5.07 2.82
C GLY A 179 -9.45 -4.33 3.68
N GLY A 180 -9.08 -4.07 4.94
CA GLY A 180 -9.90 -3.38 5.92
C GLY A 180 -10.19 -1.93 5.56
N ALA A 181 -9.48 -1.33 4.61
CA ALA A 181 -9.76 0.03 4.13
C ALA A 181 -10.98 0.12 3.21
N GLN A 182 -11.35 -0.97 2.53
CA GLN A 182 -12.48 -1.03 1.59
C GLN A 182 -13.82 -0.56 2.19
N PRO A 183 -14.26 -1.05 3.37
CA PRO A 183 -15.53 -0.63 3.97
C PRO A 183 -15.58 0.88 4.22
N LEU A 184 -14.54 1.45 4.83
CA LEU A 184 -14.49 2.89 5.10
C LEU A 184 -14.42 3.70 3.81
N ALA A 185 -13.59 3.29 2.84
CA ALA A 185 -13.48 3.97 1.55
C ALA A 185 -14.82 4.02 0.79
N ALA A 186 -15.56 2.90 0.76
CA ALA A 186 -16.90 2.86 0.17
C ALA A 186 -17.86 3.81 0.90
N THR A 187 -17.85 3.81 2.24
CA THR A 187 -18.67 4.71 3.05
C THR A 187 -18.34 6.18 2.80
N LEU A 188 -17.05 6.55 2.69
CA LEU A 188 -16.61 7.91 2.37
C LEU A 188 -17.00 8.34 0.95
N ALA A 189 -17.00 7.40 0.00
CA ALA A 189 -17.50 7.62 -1.35
C ALA A 189 -19.04 7.68 -1.44
N GLY A 190 -19.75 7.39 -0.34
CA GLY A 190 -21.21 7.48 -0.23
C GLY A 190 -21.96 6.17 -0.48
N ALA A 191 -21.26 5.04 -0.62
CA ALA A 191 -21.85 3.73 -0.86
C ALA A 191 -22.01 2.92 0.44
N CYS A 192 -22.99 2.03 0.48
CA CYS A 192 -22.94 0.89 1.40
C CYS A 192 -21.89 -0.13 0.92
N SER A 193 -21.48 -1.06 1.77
CA SER A 193 -20.61 -2.17 1.34
C SER A 193 -20.89 -3.47 2.08
N LEU A 194 -20.78 -4.59 1.37
CA LEU A 194 -20.75 -5.93 1.94
C LEU A 194 -19.35 -6.52 1.76
N ASN A 195 -18.70 -6.81 2.87
CA ASN A 195 -17.29 -7.16 2.94
C ASN A 195 -17.14 -8.56 3.55
N ILE A 196 -16.81 -9.55 2.72
CA ILE A 196 -16.70 -10.94 3.14
C ILE A 196 -15.30 -11.20 3.73
N GLU A 197 -15.24 -11.78 4.92
CA GLU A 197 -13.99 -12.11 5.60
C GLU A 197 -14.10 -13.46 6.29
N CYS A 198 -13.08 -14.31 6.15
CA CYS A 198 -13.09 -15.67 6.67
C CYS A 198 -12.62 -15.79 8.13
N GLN A 199 -11.98 -14.76 8.68
CA GLN A 199 -11.46 -14.73 10.05
C GLN A 199 -12.19 -13.71 10.92
N GLN A 200 -12.85 -14.19 11.98
CA GLN A 200 -13.55 -13.32 12.94
C GLN A 200 -12.60 -12.27 13.56
N SER A 201 -11.36 -12.64 13.89
CA SER A 201 -10.39 -11.71 14.47
C SER A 201 -10.03 -10.53 13.56
N ARG A 202 -10.15 -10.68 12.23
CA ARG A 202 -9.92 -9.60 11.26
C ARG A 202 -11.13 -8.67 11.19
N ILE A 203 -12.35 -9.21 11.30
CA ILE A 203 -13.57 -8.40 11.45
C ILE A 203 -13.50 -7.57 12.73
N ASP A 204 -13.17 -8.21 13.86
CA ASP A 204 -13.09 -7.56 15.18
C ASP A 204 -12.08 -6.41 15.19
N PHE A 205 -10.91 -6.61 14.54
CA PHE A 205 -9.91 -5.57 14.41
C PHE A 205 -10.47 -4.34 13.67
N ARG A 206 -11.30 -4.54 12.65
CA ARG A 206 -11.81 -3.47 11.77
C ARG A 206 -12.96 -2.73 12.43
N LEU A 207 -13.77 -3.44 13.21
CA LEU A 207 -14.75 -2.84 14.12
C LEU A 207 -14.03 -1.98 15.17
N LYS A 208 -13.01 -2.53 15.83
CA LYS A 208 -12.21 -1.81 16.85
C LYS A 208 -11.57 -0.53 16.29
N THR A 209 -11.05 -0.58 15.07
CA THR A 209 -10.39 0.56 14.42
C THR A 209 -11.35 1.51 13.72
N ARG A 210 -12.65 1.20 13.70
CA ARG A 210 -13.74 1.97 13.07
C ARG A 210 -13.66 2.03 11.53
N TYR A 211 -13.06 1.01 10.93
CA TYR A 211 -12.99 0.87 9.48
C TYR A 211 -14.20 0.14 8.89
N VAL A 212 -14.89 -0.68 9.69
CA VAL A 212 -16.20 -1.27 9.34
C VAL A 212 -17.22 -0.92 10.42
N ASP A 213 -18.47 -0.68 10.02
CA ASP A 213 -19.52 -0.17 10.92
C ASP A 213 -20.20 -1.29 11.71
N GLU A 214 -20.59 -2.38 11.04
CA GLU A 214 -21.30 -3.51 11.66
C GLU A 214 -20.97 -4.86 11.04
N GLN A 215 -21.32 -5.93 11.75
CA GLN A 215 -21.23 -7.32 11.28
C GLN A 215 -22.64 -7.94 11.18
N ALA A 216 -22.92 -8.58 10.05
CA ALA A 216 -24.13 -9.35 9.84
C ALA A 216 -24.03 -10.76 10.45
N LYS A 217 -25.16 -11.33 10.85
CA LYS A 217 -25.24 -12.70 11.42
C LYS A 217 -25.04 -13.78 10.37
N ASP A 218 -25.60 -13.56 9.19
CA ASP A 218 -25.58 -14.46 8.04
C ASP A 218 -25.83 -13.67 6.76
N LEU A 219 -25.85 -14.36 5.62
CA LEU A 219 -26.04 -13.74 4.31
C LEU A 219 -27.41 -13.07 4.15
N ASP A 220 -28.46 -13.62 4.75
CA ASP A 220 -29.82 -13.07 4.63
C ASP A 220 -29.95 -11.78 5.44
N ASP A 221 -29.40 -11.75 6.66
CA ASP A 221 -29.28 -10.55 7.49
C ASP A 221 -28.46 -9.46 6.77
N ALA A 222 -27.34 -9.83 6.16
CA ALA A 222 -26.49 -8.91 5.40
C ALA A 222 -27.27 -8.26 4.25
N LEU A 223 -27.97 -9.04 3.43
CA LEU A 223 -28.75 -8.53 2.29
C LEU A 223 -29.95 -7.68 2.74
N ALA A 224 -30.62 -8.05 3.84
CA ALA A 224 -31.71 -7.26 4.40
C ALA A 224 -31.23 -5.86 4.83
N ARG A 225 -30.04 -5.79 5.45
CA ARG A 225 -29.42 -4.52 5.87
C ARG A 225 -28.94 -3.69 4.69
N ILE A 226 -28.26 -4.30 3.71
CA ILE A 226 -27.87 -3.62 2.46
C ILE A 226 -29.09 -2.98 1.80
N LYS A 227 -30.18 -3.73 1.63
CA LYS A 227 -31.43 -3.22 1.05
C LYS A 227 -32.02 -2.06 1.85
N LYS A 228 -32.04 -2.18 3.18
CA LYS A 228 -32.52 -1.12 4.07
C LYS A 228 -31.69 0.15 3.91
N TYR A 229 -30.37 0.09 4.10
CA TYR A 229 -29.53 1.29 4.12
C TYR A 229 -29.41 1.96 2.76
N THR A 230 -29.34 1.19 1.67
CA THR A 230 -29.38 1.75 0.32
C THR A 230 -30.71 2.47 0.04
N SER A 231 -31.85 1.91 0.46
CA SER A 231 -33.16 2.59 0.31
C SER A 231 -33.31 3.86 1.16
N GLU A 232 -32.61 3.94 2.29
CA GLU A 232 -32.55 5.12 3.16
C GLU A 232 -31.51 6.15 2.67
N GLY A 233 -30.77 5.87 1.59
CA GLY A 233 -29.70 6.73 1.08
C GLY A 233 -28.52 6.87 2.04
N LYS A 234 -28.32 5.90 2.94
CA LYS A 234 -27.20 5.84 3.88
C LYS A 234 -25.98 5.14 3.26
N ALA A 235 -24.82 5.39 3.84
CA ALA A 235 -23.56 4.73 3.51
C ALA A 235 -23.06 3.96 4.74
N ILE A 236 -23.36 2.66 4.80
CA ILE A 236 -23.02 1.77 5.92
C ILE A 236 -22.26 0.56 5.39
N SER A 237 -21.17 0.23 6.08
CA SER A 237 -20.33 -0.92 5.77
C SER A 237 -20.65 -2.12 6.67
N ILE A 238 -20.80 -3.28 6.03
CA ILE A 238 -21.23 -4.52 6.67
C ILE A 238 -20.16 -5.58 6.43
N ALA A 239 -19.63 -6.16 7.51
CA ALA A 239 -18.82 -7.37 7.46
C ALA A 239 -19.69 -8.62 7.47
N LEU A 240 -19.30 -9.64 6.71
CA LEU A 240 -19.91 -10.97 6.73
C LEU A 240 -18.82 -12.02 6.92
N CYS A 241 -18.94 -12.80 8.01
CA CYS A 241 -18.01 -13.88 8.29
C CYS A 241 -18.30 -15.07 7.36
N GLY A 242 -17.36 -15.43 6.48
CA GLY A 242 -17.50 -16.55 5.55
C GLY A 242 -16.46 -16.55 4.43
N ASN A 243 -16.56 -17.52 3.52
CA ASN A 243 -15.62 -17.66 2.40
C ASN A 243 -16.15 -16.99 1.13
N ALA A 244 -15.36 -16.11 0.53
CA ALA A 244 -15.70 -15.41 -0.71
C ALA A 244 -15.96 -16.38 -1.89
N ALA A 245 -15.21 -17.47 -1.98
CA ALA A 245 -15.39 -18.51 -3.01
C ALA A 245 -16.69 -19.31 -2.85
N GLU A 246 -17.42 -19.13 -1.75
CA GLU A 246 -18.75 -19.73 -1.51
C GLU A 246 -19.85 -18.67 -1.64
N ILE A 247 -19.64 -17.50 -1.04
CA ILE A 247 -20.66 -16.46 -0.95
C ILE A 247 -20.87 -15.73 -2.27
N LEU A 248 -19.82 -15.40 -3.03
CA LEU A 248 -20.02 -14.72 -4.33
C LEU A 248 -20.79 -15.59 -5.32
N PRO A 249 -20.45 -16.88 -5.53
CA PRO A 249 -21.26 -17.78 -6.35
C PRO A 249 -22.71 -17.90 -5.87
N GLU A 250 -22.94 -17.92 -4.56
CA GLU A 250 -24.29 -17.97 -3.98
C GLU A 250 -25.09 -16.69 -4.26
N LEU A 251 -24.47 -15.52 -4.19
CA LEU A 251 -25.09 -14.25 -4.55
C LEU A 251 -25.48 -14.19 -6.04
N VAL A 252 -24.61 -14.68 -6.93
CA VAL A 252 -24.90 -14.85 -8.36
C VAL A 252 -26.11 -15.77 -8.55
N ARG A 253 -26.13 -16.93 -7.89
CA ARG A 253 -27.24 -17.91 -7.98
C ARG A 253 -28.57 -17.33 -7.53
N ARG A 254 -28.56 -16.44 -6.53
CA ARG A 254 -29.75 -15.75 -6.03
C ARG A 254 -30.21 -14.57 -6.90
N GLY A 255 -29.44 -14.21 -7.94
CA GLY A 255 -29.72 -13.05 -8.78
C GLY A 255 -29.57 -11.72 -8.04
N VAL A 256 -28.78 -11.69 -6.95
CA VAL A 256 -28.44 -10.44 -6.26
C VAL A 256 -27.56 -9.62 -7.19
N ARG A 257 -27.79 -8.30 -7.27
CA ARG A 257 -27.03 -7.40 -8.15
C ARG A 257 -26.38 -6.27 -7.34
N PRO A 258 -25.10 -6.38 -6.96
CA PRO A 258 -24.34 -5.24 -6.45
C PRO A 258 -24.17 -4.16 -7.52
N ASP A 259 -23.79 -2.95 -7.08
CA ASP A 259 -23.46 -1.85 -8.00
C ASP A 259 -21.97 -1.83 -8.34
N MET A 260 -21.10 -2.43 -7.52
CA MET A 260 -19.71 -2.69 -7.90
C MET A 260 -19.24 -4.01 -7.30
N VAL A 261 -18.33 -4.70 -7.98
CA VAL A 261 -17.68 -5.92 -7.49
C VAL A 261 -16.16 -5.79 -7.58
N THR A 262 -15.49 -6.10 -6.49
CA THR A 262 -14.03 -6.23 -6.48
C THR A 262 -13.58 -7.26 -5.43
N ASP A 263 -12.28 -7.42 -5.25
CA ASP A 263 -11.69 -8.33 -4.27
C ASP A 263 -10.33 -7.82 -3.76
N GLN A 264 -10.08 -8.00 -2.46
CA GLN A 264 -8.78 -7.70 -1.83
C GLN A 264 -8.36 -8.80 -0.84
N THR A 265 -8.80 -10.04 -1.06
CA THR A 265 -8.15 -11.20 -0.41
C THR A 265 -6.66 -11.24 -0.74
N SER A 266 -5.85 -11.95 0.05
CA SER A 266 -4.40 -12.07 -0.24
C SER A 266 -4.13 -13.16 -1.29
N ALA A 267 -4.79 -13.05 -2.45
CA ALA A 267 -4.68 -14.02 -3.55
C ALA A 267 -3.26 -14.12 -4.14
N HIS A 268 -2.42 -13.11 -3.90
CA HIS A 268 -1.04 -13.04 -4.34
C HIS A 268 -0.12 -14.10 -3.71
N ASP A 269 -0.54 -14.72 -2.60
CA ASP A 269 0.16 -15.80 -1.92
C ASP A 269 -0.82 -16.96 -1.68
N PRO A 270 -0.96 -17.91 -2.63
CA PRO A 270 -1.89 -19.02 -2.50
C PRO A 270 -1.60 -19.98 -1.33
N LEU A 271 -0.40 -19.95 -0.75
CA LEU A 271 -0.03 -20.79 0.38
C LEU A 271 -0.43 -20.18 1.72
N ASN A 272 -0.38 -18.85 1.85
CA ASN A 272 -0.61 -18.17 3.12
C ASN A 272 -1.77 -17.17 3.15
N GLY A 273 -2.33 -16.79 2.00
CA GLY A 273 -3.23 -15.64 1.88
C GLY A 273 -4.68 -15.91 1.45
N TYR A 274 -5.03 -17.12 0.99
CA TYR A 274 -6.38 -17.41 0.48
C TYR A 274 -6.93 -18.72 1.02
N LEU A 275 -8.03 -18.65 1.77
CA LEU A 275 -8.67 -19.81 2.38
C LEU A 275 -9.41 -20.65 1.32
N PRO A 276 -9.03 -21.93 1.10
CA PRO A 276 -9.79 -22.82 0.22
C PRO A 276 -11.24 -23.00 0.71
N LYS A 277 -12.20 -23.12 -0.22
CA LYS A 277 -13.61 -23.34 0.12
C LYS A 277 -13.79 -24.62 0.95
N GLY A 278 -14.71 -24.60 1.92
CA GLY A 278 -14.98 -25.70 2.84
C GLY A 278 -13.93 -25.96 3.93
N TRP A 279 -12.86 -25.15 4.04
CA TRP A 279 -11.82 -25.32 5.06
C TRP A 279 -11.98 -24.29 6.19
N SER A 280 -11.52 -24.62 7.40
CA SER A 280 -11.32 -23.61 8.45
C SER A 280 -9.95 -22.95 8.34
N TRP A 281 -9.78 -21.78 8.96
CA TRP A 281 -8.50 -21.08 8.98
C TRP A 281 -7.40 -21.89 9.69
N GLU A 282 -7.75 -22.55 10.80
CA GLU A 282 -6.82 -23.41 11.56
C GLU A 282 -6.36 -24.60 10.72
N GLU A 283 -7.30 -25.27 10.05
CA GLU A 283 -7.00 -26.38 9.14
C GLU A 283 -6.07 -25.93 8.00
N TYR A 284 -6.39 -24.79 7.38
CA TYR A 284 -5.58 -24.19 6.33
C TYR A 284 -4.13 -23.94 6.79
N ARG A 285 -3.94 -23.33 7.96
CA ARG A 285 -2.61 -23.05 8.51
C ARG A 285 -1.83 -24.32 8.85
N GLN A 286 -2.49 -25.36 9.36
CA GLN A 286 -1.84 -26.64 9.64
C GLN A 286 -1.41 -27.36 8.36
N ARG A 287 -2.32 -27.47 7.39
CA ARG A 287 -2.06 -28.13 6.10
C ARG A 287 -0.99 -27.41 5.28
N ALA A 288 -0.86 -26.09 5.42
CA ALA A 288 0.20 -25.33 4.74
C ALA A 288 1.61 -25.78 5.16
N GLN A 289 1.76 -26.35 6.37
CA GLN A 289 3.05 -26.86 6.86
C GLN A 289 3.34 -28.28 6.36
N THR A 290 2.32 -29.13 6.23
CA THR A 290 2.48 -30.56 5.92
C THR A 290 2.33 -30.87 4.44
N GLU A 291 1.48 -30.14 3.72
CA GLU A 291 1.12 -30.42 2.33
C GLU A 291 1.00 -29.14 1.48
N PRO A 292 2.06 -28.28 1.43
CA PRO A 292 1.99 -26.95 0.83
C PRO A 292 1.51 -26.94 -0.63
N ALA A 293 1.95 -27.90 -1.45
CA ALA A 293 1.53 -28.00 -2.84
C ALA A 293 0.02 -28.29 -2.99
N LYS A 294 -0.57 -29.11 -2.09
CA LYS A 294 -2.01 -29.39 -2.10
C LYS A 294 -2.80 -28.16 -1.66
N VAL A 295 -2.29 -27.41 -0.68
CA VAL A 295 -2.90 -26.17 -0.22
C VAL A 295 -2.93 -25.13 -1.34
N VAL A 296 -1.81 -24.91 -2.03
CA VAL A 296 -1.73 -24.00 -3.18
C VAL A 296 -2.74 -24.39 -4.26
N ALA A 297 -2.80 -25.67 -4.63
CA ALA A 297 -3.76 -26.14 -5.63
C ALA A 297 -5.22 -25.89 -5.20
N ALA A 298 -5.56 -26.18 -3.94
CA ALA A 298 -6.92 -25.97 -3.40
C ALA A 298 -7.30 -24.49 -3.32
N ALA A 299 -6.36 -23.62 -2.95
CA ALA A 299 -6.56 -22.18 -2.90
C ALA A 299 -6.80 -21.62 -4.29
N LYS A 300 -5.95 -21.95 -5.27
CA LYS A 300 -6.11 -21.50 -6.67
C LYS A 300 -7.41 -21.99 -7.29
N GLN A 301 -7.82 -23.24 -7.02
CA GLN A 301 -9.11 -23.74 -7.47
C GLN A 301 -10.29 -22.94 -6.89
N SER A 302 -10.18 -22.49 -5.63
CA SER A 302 -11.20 -21.66 -4.99
C SER A 302 -11.20 -20.22 -5.54
N MET A 303 -10.02 -19.66 -5.86
CA MET A 303 -9.90 -18.38 -6.57
C MET A 303 -10.54 -18.44 -7.95
N ALA A 304 -10.41 -19.57 -8.66
CA ALA A 304 -11.06 -19.78 -9.96
C ALA A 304 -12.58 -19.66 -9.86
N ASP A 305 -13.18 -20.29 -8.85
CA ASP A 305 -14.63 -20.24 -8.62
C ASP A 305 -15.08 -18.83 -8.19
N HIS A 306 -14.28 -18.14 -7.39
CA HIS A 306 -14.49 -16.74 -7.03
C HIS A 306 -14.49 -15.84 -8.28
N VAL A 307 -13.46 -15.93 -9.12
CA VAL A 307 -13.34 -15.12 -10.35
C VAL A 307 -14.46 -15.41 -11.34
N LYS A 308 -14.91 -16.67 -11.47
CA LYS A 308 -16.10 -17.01 -12.27
C LYS A 308 -17.35 -16.26 -11.78
N ALA A 309 -17.51 -16.08 -10.47
CA ALA A 309 -18.62 -15.28 -9.94
C ALA A 309 -18.46 -13.79 -10.24
N MET A 310 -17.25 -13.24 -10.15
CA MET A 310 -16.96 -11.85 -10.56
C MET A 310 -17.27 -11.61 -12.06
N LEU A 311 -16.89 -12.56 -12.92
CA LEU A 311 -17.22 -12.55 -14.35
C LEU A 311 -18.73 -12.62 -14.58
N ALA A 312 -19.45 -13.45 -13.82
CA ALA A 312 -20.92 -13.52 -13.91
C ALA A 312 -21.58 -12.17 -13.53
N PHE A 313 -21.09 -11.48 -12.49
CA PHE A 313 -21.56 -10.12 -12.18
C PHE A 313 -21.25 -9.12 -13.29
N GLN A 314 -20.06 -9.20 -13.89
CA GLN A 314 -19.70 -8.36 -15.03
C GLN A 314 -20.68 -8.57 -16.21
N GLN A 315 -21.03 -9.83 -16.51
CA GLN A 315 -22.02 -10.18 -17.54
C GLN A 315 -23.43 -9.65 -17.23
N MET A 316 -23.76 -9.42 -15.95
CA MET A 316 -24.98 -8.73 -15.50
C MET A 316 -24.88 -7.19 -15.61
N GLY A 317 -23.81 -6.68 -16.21
CA GLY A 317 -23.54 -5.25 -16.38
C GLY A 317 -23.12 -4.56 -15.08
N VAL A 318 -22.58 -5.29 -14.11
CA VAL A 318 -22.01 -4.70 -12.89
C VAL A 318 -20.56 -4.28 -13.17
N PRO A 319 -20.16 -3.05 -12.86
CA PRO A 319 -18.75 -2.66 -12.83
C PRO A 319 -17.95 -3.60 -11.92
N THR A 320 -17.09 -4.39 -12.55
CA THR A 320 -16.23 -5.37 -11.90
C THR A 320 -14.78 -5.01 -12.19
N PHE A 321 -13.92 -5.03 -11.18
CA PHE A 321 -12.50 -4.74 -11.37
C PHE A 321 -11.63 -5.49 -10.35
N ASP A 322 -10.39 -5.77 -10.75
CA ASP A 322 -9.34 -6.31 -9.89
C ASP A 322 -8.68 -5.21 -9.08
N TYR A 323 -8.52 -5.44 -7.77
CA TYR A 323 -7.92 -4.48 -6.84
C TYR A 323 -6.49 -4.84 -6.43
N GLY A 324 -5.75 -5.42 -7.36
CA GLY A 324 -4.30 -5.49 -7.30
C GLY A 324 -3.72 -6.59 -6.43
N ASN A 325 -4.44 -7.70 -6.29
CA ASN A 325 -4.03 -8.89 -5.54
C ASN A 325 -3.69 -10.10 -6.44
N ASN A 326 -3.72 -9.92 -7.77
CA ASN A 326 -3.38 -10.94 -8.77
C ASN A 326 -4.37 -12.12 -8.86
N ILE A 327 -5.60 -11.99 -8.34
CA ILE A 327 -6.59 -13.08 -8.35
C ILE A 327 -6.94 -13.54 -9.77
N ARG A 328 -7.00 -12.63 -10.74
CA ARG A 328 -7.24 -12.94 -12.16
C ARG A 328 -6.19 -13.89 -12.73
N GLN A 329 -4.92 -13.65 -12.41
CA GLN A 329 -3.82 -14.50 -12.85
C GLN A 329 -3.90 -15.89 -12.22
N MET A 330 -4.19 -15.96 -10.92
CA MET A 330 -4.34 -17.26 -10.23
C MET A 330 -5.49 -18.08 -10.83
N ALA A 331 -6.61 -17.45 -11.18
CA ALA A 331 -7.72 -18.08 -11.87
C ALA A 331 -7.35 -18.51 -13.31
N LYS A 332 -6.66 -17.65 -14.07
CA LYS A 332 -6.18 -17.98 -15.43
C LYS A 332 -5.30 -19.23 -15.43
N GLU A 333 -4.39 -19.35 -14.47
CA GLU A 333 -3.50 -20.51 -14.31
C GLU A 333 -4.25 -21.81 -13.97
N THR A 334 -5.53 -21.73 -13.64
CA THR A 334 -6.41 -22.88 -13.39
C THR A 334 -7.44 -23.13 -14.51
N GLY A 335 -7.30 -22.44 -15.65
CA GLY A 335 -8.14 -22.65 -16.84
C GLY A 335 -9.36 -21.73 -16.93
N VAL A 336 -9.40 -20.62 -16.19
CA VAL A 336 -10.39 -19.54 -16.45
C VAL A 336 -9.83 -18.64 -17.54
N ASP A 337 -9.99 -19.04 -18.81
CA ASP A 337 -9.35 -18.40 -19.97
C ASP A 337 -9.68 -16.90 -20.09
N ASN A 338 -10.88 -16.51 -19.66
CA ASN A 338 -11.40 -15.16 -19.73
C ASN A 338 -11.32 -14.40 -18.39
N ALA A 339 -10.41 -14.82 -17.48
CA ALA A 339 -10.22 -14.19 -16.17
C ALA A 339 -9.83 -12.70 -16.24
N PHE A 340 -9.29 -12.23 -17.36
CA PHE A 340 -8.89 -10.84 -17.58
C PHE A 340 -9.95 -10.01 -18.33
N ASP A 341 -11.17 -10.52 -18.51
CA ASP A 341 -12.27 -9.76 -19.13
C ASP A 341 -12.66 -8.51 -18.32
N PHE A 342 -12.39 -8.49 -17.01
CA PHE A 342 -12.48 -7.29 -16.18
C PHE A 342 -11.10 -6.67 -15.90
N PRO A 343 -11.00 -5.32 -15.92
CA PRO A 343 -9.73 -4.62 -15.83
C PRO A 343 -9.19 -4.55 -14.40
N GLY A 344 -7.89 -4.25 -14.27
CA GLY A 344 -7.33 -3.75 -13.04
C GLY A 344 -7.80 -2.32 -12.75
N PHE A 345 -7.86 -1.96 -11.47
CA PHE A 345 -8.31 -0.62 -11.05
C PHE A 345 -7.42 0.53 -11.56
N VAL A 346 -6.14 0.27 -11.81
CA VAL A 346 -5.22 1.33 -12.28
C VAL A 346 -5.49 1.76 -13.71
N PRO A 347 -5.49 0.88 -14.73
CA PRO A 347 -5.89 1.27 -16.08
C PRO A 347 -7.32 1.81 -16.15
N ALA A 348 -8.23 1.31 -15.30
CA ALA A 348 -9.63 1.74 -15.31
C ALA A 348 -9.85 3.14 -14.68
N TYR A 349 -9.17 3.45 -13.58
CA TYR A 349 -9.54 4.60 -12.74
C TYR A 349 -8.35 5.48 -12.29
N ILE A 350 -7.22 4.88 -11.91
CA ILE A 350 -6.15 5.62 -11.20
C ILE A 350 -5.08 6.22 -12.11
N ARG A 351 -4.83 5.66 -13.29
CA ARG A 351 -3.72 6.10 -14.17
C ARG A 351 -3.71 7.59 -14.50
N PRO A 352 -4.86 8.29 -14.70
CA PRO A 352 -4.85 9.74 -14.90
C PRO A 352 -4.20 10.52 -13.74
N LEU A 353 -4.34 10.04 -12.49
CA LEU A 353 -3.67 10.63 -11.33
C LEU A 353 -2.15 10.42 -11.43
N PHE A 354 -1.71 9.21 -11.77
CA PHE A 354 -0.29 8.91 -11.96
C PHE A 354 0.37 9.72 -13.07
N CYS A 355 -0.36 10.06 -14.13
CA CYS A 355 0.15 10.93 -15.19
C CYS A 355 0.58 12.32 -14.68
N ARG A 356 0.03 12.77 -13.54
CA ARG A 356 0.41 14.04 -12.88
C ARG A 356 1.31 13.85 -11.64
N GLY A 357 1.87 12.65 -11.47
CA GLY A 357 2.66 12.29 -10.29
C GLY A 357 1.85 12.21 -8.99
N ILE A 358 0.51 12.22 -9.06
CA ILE A 358 -0.36 12.11 -7.89
C ILE A 358 -0.40 10.65 -7.45
N GLY A 359 -0.14 10.38 -6.18
CA GLY A 359 -0.11 9.02 -5.63
C GLY A 359 -0.10 9.05 -4.10
N PRO A 360 0.10 7.90 -3.42
CA PRO A 360 -0.12 7.72 -1.98
C PRO A 360 0.96 8.34 -1.08
N PHE A 361 1.19 9.64 -1.26
CA PHE A 361 2.04 10.47 -0.42
C PHE A 361 1.50 10.50 1.02
N ARG A 362 2.40 10.31 1.98
CA ARG A 362 2.05 10.20 3.39
C ARG A 362 3.13 10.77 4.29
N TRP A 363 2.75 11.07 5.52
CA TRP A 363 3.69 11.44 6.56
C TRP A 363 3.28 10.92 7.93
N ALA A 364 4.24 10.81 8.84
CA ALA A 364 4.01 10.40 10.23
C ALA A 364 4.78 11.28 11.21
N ALA A 365 4.10 11.67 12.30
CA ALA A 365 4.67 12.50 13.35
C ALA A 365 5.49 11.65 14.33
N LEU A 366 6.82 11.81 14.33
CA LEU A 366 7.69 11.02 15.21
C LEU A 366 7.49 11.35 16.69
N SER A 367 6.91 12.51 17.00
CA SER A 367 6.50 12.90 18.36
C SER A 367 5.53 11.90 18.98
N GLY A 368 4.68 11.27 18.18
CA GLY A 368 3.50 10.53 18.66
C GLY A 368 2.31 11.43 19.00
N ASP A 369 2.41 12.74 18.83
CA ASP A 369 1.33 13.69 19.15
C ASP A 369 0.39 13.86 17.94
N PRO A 370 -0.91 13.53 18.06
CA PRO A 370 -1.87 13.73 16.99
C PRO A 370 -2.04 15.20 16.59
N GLN A 371 -1.72 16.16 17.47
CA GLN A 371 -1.78 17.58 17.14
C GLN A 371 -0.82 17.97 16.02
N ASP A 372 0.32 17.30 15.90
CA ASP A 372 1.26 17.54 14.79
C ASP A 372 0.60 17.20 13.44
N ILE A 373 -0.17 16.11 13.38
CA ILE A 373 -0.93 15.78 12.17
C ILE A 373 -2.03 16.80 11.90
N TYR A 374 -2.78 17.23 12.91
CA TYR A 374 -3.83 18.24 12.68
C TYR A 374 -3.28 19.59 12.23
N LYS A 375 -2.10 19.99 12.71
CA LYS A 375 -1.38 21.18 12.22
C LYS A 375 -0.95 20.99 10.77
N THR A 376 -0.41 19.83 10.40
CA THR A 376 -0.09 19.55 9.00
C THR A 376 -1.33 19.51 8.10
N ASP A 377 -2.46 18.97 8.57
CA ASP A 377 -3.73 18.98 7.82
C ASP A 377 -4.16 20.44 7.52
N ALA A 378 -4.04 21.34 8.50
CA ALA A 378 -4.34 22.76 8.30
C ALA A 378 -3.35 23.43 7.32
N MET A 379 -2.05 23.13 7.44
CA MET A 379 -1.02 23.64 6.53
C MET A 379 -1.26 23.19 5.07
N VAL A 380 -1.70 21.96 4.86
CA VAL A 380 -2.04 21.47 3.52
C VAL A 380 -3.17 22.31 2.92
N LYS A 381 -4.23 22.59 3.70
CA LYS A 381 -5.34 23.44 3.26
C LYS A 381 -4.91 24.87 2.95
N GLU A 382 -3.99 25.43 3.73
CA GLU A 382 -3.42 26.77 3.49
C GLU A 382 -2.63 26.82 2.18
N LEU A 383 -1.82 25.79 1.90
CA LEU A 383 -0.94 25.76 0.72
C LEU A 383 -1.66 25.34 -0.56
N ILE A 384 -2.81 24.68 -0.46
CA ILE A 384 -3.62 24.22 -1.59
C ILE A 384 -5.07 24.67 -1.37
N PRO A 385 -5.35 25.99 -1.39
CA PRO A 385 -6.64 26.53 -0.97
C PRO A 385 -7.79 26.20 -1.94
N ASP A 386 -7.48 25.98 -3.21
CA ASP A 386 -8.48 25.87 -4.30
C ASP A 386 -8.88 24.41 -4.63
N ASP A 387 -8.46 23.43 -3.83
CA ASP A 387 -8.79 22.01 -4.04
C ASP A 387 -9.84 21.52 -3.03
N GLU A 388 -11.11 21.73 -3.36
CA GLU A 388 -12.25 21.33 -2.52
C GLU A 388 -12.28 19.82 -2.23
N HIS A 389 -11.86 18.99 -3.19
CA HIS A 389 -11.84 17.53 -3.04
C HIS A 389 -10.79 17.11 -2.02
N LEU A 390 -9.59 17.69 -2.09
CA LEU A 390 -8.53 17.47 -1.10
C LEU A 390 -8.92 17.95 0.30
N HIS A 391 -9.59 19.11 0.40
CA HIS A 391 -10.05 19.62 1.70
C HIS A 391 -11.09 18.70 2.33
N ARG A 392 -12.05 18.23 1.53
CA ARG A 392 -13.05 17.26 1.95
C ARG A 392 -12.40 15.94 2.37
N TRP A 393 -11.38 15.48 1.65
CA TRP A 393 -10.58 14.32 2.03
C TRP A 393 -9.99 14.49 3.45
N LEU A 394 -9.34 15.63 3.72
CA LEU A 394 -8.74 15.89 5.03
C LEU A 394 -9.77 15.98 6.16
N ASP A 395 -10.93 16.59 5.90
CA ASP A 395 -12.03 16.66 6.88
C ASP A 395 -12.56 15.27 7.21
N MET A 396 -12.86 14.47 6.19
CA MET A 396 -13.31 13.09 6.37
C MET A 396 -12.26 12.22 7.06
N ALA A 397 -10.99 12.39 6.71
CA ALA A 397 -9.88 11.66 7.32
C ALA A 397 -9.75 12.01 8.82
N ARG A 398 -9.96 13.27 9.21
CA ARG A 398 -9.97 13.69 10.61
C ARG A 398 -11.16 13.15 11.38
N GLU A 399 -12.35 13.14 10.78
CA GLU A 399 -13.59 12.71 11.44
C GLU A 399 -13.70 11.19 11.58
N ARG A 400 -13.21 10.45 10.57
CA ARG A 400 -13.49 9.01 10.44
C ARG A 400 -12.28 8.10 10.66
N ILE A 401 -11.05 8.57 10.44
CA ILE A 401 -9.86 7.73 10.55
C ILE A 401 -9.25 7.85 11.96
N SER A 402 -9.26 6.75 12.69
CA SER A 402 -8.47 6.60 13.92
C SER A 402 -6.98 6.45 13.57
N PHE A 403 -6.10 7.13 14.28
CA PHE A 403 -4.66 6.84 14.18
C PHE A 403 -4.36 5.43 14.71
N GLN A 404 -3.30 4.82 14.17
CA GLN A 404 -2.77 3.52 14.55
C GLN A 404 -1.25 3.69 14.78
N GLY A 405 -0.76 3.46 15.99
CA GLY A 405 0.66 3.69 16.30
C GLY A 405 1.04 5.18 16.32
N LEU A 406 2.09 5.56 15.59
CA LEU A 406 2.42 6.98 15.38
C LEU A 406 1.32 7.65 14.55
N PRO A 407 0.80 8.83 14.97
CA PRO A 407 -0.13 9.59 14.16
C PRO A 407 0.46 9.86 12.78
N ALA A 408 -0.32 9.54 11.75
CA ALA A 408 0.09 9.62 10.37
C ALA A 408 -1.07 10.06 9.50
N ARG A 409 -0.77 10.58 8.31
CA ARG A 409 -1.75 11.01 7.33
C ARG A 409 -1.37 10.51 5.94
N ILE A 410 -2.36 10.01 5.22
CA ILE A 410 -2.31 9.82 3.76
C ILE A 410 -2.96 11.05 3.10
N CYS A 411 -2.32 11.60 2.08
CA CYS A 411 -2.87 12.69 1.29
C CYS A 411 -2.29 12.63 -0.13
N TRP A 412 -3.10 12.26 -1.12
CA TRP A 412 -2.65 12.10 -2.50
C TRP A 412 -2.40 13.47 -3.13
N VAL A 413 -1.13 13.74 -3.43
CA VAL A 413 -0.67 14.99 -4.06
C VAL A 413 0.39 14.69 -5.11
N GLY A 414 0.48 15.59 -6.10
CA GLY A 414 1.27 15.40 -7.33
C GLY A 414 2.65 16.03 -7.33
N LEU A 415 3.26 16.01 -8.52
CA LEU A 415 4.47 16.76 -8.83
C LEU A 415 4.27 18.26 -8.51
N GLY A 416 5.28 18.88 -7.91
CA GLY A 416 5.21 20.25 -7.40
C GLY A 416 4.63 20.34 -5.99
N GLN A 417 3.42 19.81 -5.77
CA GLN A 417 2.74 19.85 -4.47
C GLN A 417 3.52 19.11 -3.37
N ARG A 418 4.09 17.94 -3.66
CA ARG A 418 4.88 17.16 -2.68
C ARG A 418 6.05 17.97 -2.10
N ALA A 419 6.84 18.61 -2.95
CA ALA A 419 7.97 19.44 -2.52
C ALA A 419 7.51 20.67 -1.73
N LYS A 420 6.42 21.33 -2.16
CA LYS A 420 5.83 22.48 -1.45
C LYS A 420 5.43 22.10 -0.02
N LEU A 421 4.73 20.97 0.15
CA LEU A 421 4.33 20.46 1.46
C LEU A 421 5.53 20.06 2.32
N GLY A 422 6.48 19.31 1.77
CA GLY A 422 7.64 18.86 2.52
C GLY A 422 8.50 20.01 3.06
N LEU A 423 8.72 21.05 2.25
CA LEU A 423 9.44 22.25 2.69
C LEU A 423 8.69 23.00 3.80
N ALA A 424 7.37 23.12 3.68
CA ALA A 424 6.55 23.74 4.72
C ALA A 424 6.55 22.94 6.02
N PHE A 425 6.44 21.62 5.96
CA PHE A 425 6.52 20.77 7.15
C PHE A 425 7.90 20.88 7.81
N ASN A 426 8.98 20.94 7.04
CA ASN A 426 10.33 21.17 7.58
C ASN A 426 10.43 22.53 8.28
N GLU A 427 9.87 23.59 7.69
CA GLU A 427 9.78 24.90 8.35
C GLU A 427 9.01 24.85 9.67
N MET A 428 7.85 24.17 9.68
CA MET A 428 7.05 24.03 10.90
C MET A 428 7.80 23.29 12.01
N VAL A 429 8.61 22.29 11.67
CA VAL A 429 9.54 21.63 12.62
C VAL A 429 10.59 22.63 13.12
N ARG A 430 11.21 23.40 12.22
CA ARG A 430 12.24 24.41 12.59
C ARG A 430 11.70 25.47 13.56
N ARG A 431 10.46 25.91 13.37
CA ARG A 431 9.78 26.91 14.21
C ARG A 431 9.23 26.34 15.52
N GLY A 432 9.26 25.02 15.71
CA GLY A 432 8.63 24.35 16.85
C GLY A 432 7.10 24.37 16.82
N GLU A 433 6.50 24.67 15.67
CA GLU A 433 5.06 24.51 15.46
C GLU A 433 4.70 23.02 15.51
N LEU A 434 5.55 22.17 14.95
CA LEU A 434 5.51 20.71 15.14
C LEU A 434 6.45 20.31 16.27
N SER A 435 6.01 19.39 17.13
CA SER A 435 6.71 19.09 18.39
C SER A 435 7.96 18.20 18.23
N ALA A 436 8.10 17.52 17.09
CA ALA A 436 9.27 16.76 16.70
C ALA A 436 9.33 16.64 15.16
N PRO A 437 10.43 16.12 14.59
CA PRO A 437 10.54 15.82 13.17
C PRO A 437 9.42 14.90 12.64
N ILE A 438 9.12 15.06 11.36
CA ILE A 438 8.15 14.25 10.62
C ILE A 438 8.87 13.43 9.57
N VAL A 439 8.44 12.18 9.37
CA VAL A 439 8.85 11.38 8.20
C VAL A 439 7.85 11.58 7.08
N ILE A 440 8.35 11.78 5.85
CA ILE A 440 7.57 11.85 4.62
C ILE A 440 7.94 10.65 3.77
N GLY A 441 6.95 9.90 3.30
CA GLY A 441 7.16 8.78 2.40
C GLY A 441 5.92 8.49 1.57
N ARG A 442 5.82 7.25 1.10
CA ARG A 442 4.71 6.76 0.28
C ARG A 442 4.65 5.24 0.28
N ASP A 443 3.59 4.70 -0.30
CA ASP A 443 3.62 3.32 -0.78
C ASP A 443 4.65 3.15 -1.91
N HIS A 444 5.01 1.91 -2.22
CA HIS A 444 5.76 1.59 -3.44
C HIS A 444 4.85 1.59 -4.67
N LEU A 445 3.52 1.48 -4.48
CA LEU A 445 2.53 1.85 -5.48
C LEU A 445 2.58 3.38 -5.66
N ASP A 446 3.23 3.86 -6.71
CA ASP A 446 3.22 5.26 -7.11
C ASP A 446 3.59 5.38 -8.58
N SER A 447 3.30 6.53 -9.18
CA SER A 447 3.44 6.82 -10.60
C SER A 447 4.77 6.39 -11.24
N GLY A 448 5.91 6.54 -10.56
CA GLY A 448 7.24 6.26 -11.10
C GLY A 448 7.97 5.08 -10.46
N SER A 449 7.36 4.42 -9.48
CA SER A 449 8.09 3.54 -8.56
C SER A 449 7.73 2.07 -8.67
N VAL A 450 6.97 1.66 -9.68
CA VAL A 450 6.54 0.26 -9.83
C VAL A 450 6.34 -0.14 -11.28
N SER A 451 6.74 -1.37 -11.57
CA SER A 451 6.37 -2.12 -12.76
C SER A 451 5.65 -3.39 -12.33
N SER A 452 4.40 -3.54 -12.77
CA SER A 452 3.46 -4.58 -12.32
C SER A 452 2.36 -4.77 -13.40
N PRO A 453 2.57 -5.68 -14.37
CA PRO A 453 1.69 -5.85 -15.53
C PRO A 453 0.25 -6.27 -15.22
N ASN A 454 0.00 -6.79 -14.02
CA ASN A 454 -1.35 -7.18 -13.58
C ASN A 454 -1.97 -6.16 -12.60
N ARG A 455 -1.36 -4.98 -12.46
CA ARG A 455 -1.84 -3.91 -11.56
C ARG A 455 -1.46 -2.52 -12.09
N GLU A 456 -0.39 -1.88 -11.59
CA GLU A 456 -0.12 -0.46 -11.86
C GLU A 456 0.21 -0.16 -13.32
N THR A 457 0.93 -1.08 -13.96
CA THR A 457 1.39 -0.92 -15.35
C THR A 457 0.63 -1.83 -16.31
N GLU A 458 -0.54 -2.32 -15.90
CA GLU A 458 -1.40 -3.13 -16.77
C GLU A 458 -1.94 -2.31 -17.95
N ALA A 459 -1.77 -2.80 -19.17
CA ALA A 459 -2.23 -2.15 -20.40
C ALA A 459 -1.69 -0.72 -20.53
N MET A 460 -0.37 -0.55 -20.49
CA MET A 460 0.26 0.71 -20.88
C MET A 460 -0.06 1.02 -22.35
N LYS A 461 -0.26 2.30 -22.68
CA LYS A 461 -0.66 2.75 -24.03
C LYS A 461 0.31 2.29 -25.13
N ASP A 462 1.58 2.15 -24.81
CA ASP A 462 2.67 1.71 -25.68
C ASP A 462 3.05 0.23 -25.52
N GLY A 463 2.37 -0.51 -24.63
CA GLY A 463 2.67 -1.91 -24.30
C GLY A 463 3.90 -2.12 -23.41
N SER A 464 4.42 -1.07 -22.76
CA SER A 464 5.60 -1.13 -21.88
C SER A 464 5.34 -1.74 -20.49
N ASP A 465 4.26 -2.50 -20.32
CA ASP A 465 3.76 -3.03 -19.05
C ASP A 465 4.84 -3.67 -18.18
N ALA A 466 5.72 -4.47 -18.78
CA ALA A 466 6.73 -5.27 -18.09
C ALA A 466 8.11 -4.60 -17.96
N VAL A 467 8.30 -3.38 -18.48
CA VAL A 467 9.58 -2.67 -18.40
C VAL A 467 9.85 -2.27 -16.95
N SER A 468 10.83 -2.91 -16.31
CA SER A 468 11.17 -2.71 -14.90
C SER A 468 12.36 -1.76 -14.65
N ASP A 469 12.89 -1.12 -15.68
CA ASP A 469 13.96 -0.12 -15.51
C ASP A 469 13.52 1.07 -14.64
N TRP A 470 12.26 1.50 -14.77
CA TRP A 470 11.69 2.65 -14.09
C TRP A 470 11.78 2.61 -12.55
N PRO A 471 11.29 1.56 -11.85
CA PRO A 471 11.44 1.48 -10.40
C PRO A 471 12.91 1.40 -9.95
N LEU A 472 13.80 0.80 -10.75
CA LEU A 472 15.24 0.76 -10.47
C LEU A 472 15.83 2.17 -10.53
N LEU A 473 15.53 2.91 -11.60
CA LEU A 473 15.94 4.31 -11.78
C LEU A 473 15.36 5.22 -10.70
N ASN A 474 14.10 5.02 -10.30
CA ASN A 474 13.48 5.77 -9.20
C ASN A 474 14.26 5.57 -7.88
N ALA A 475 14.63 4.34 -7.53
CA ALA A 475 15.44 4.09 -6.34
C ALA A 475 16.82 4.74 -6.42
N LEU A 476 17.53 4.54 -7.54
CA LEU A 476 18.86 5.13 -7.76
C LEU A 476 18.82 6.66 -7.67
N LEU A 477 17.81 7.29 -8.28
CA LEU A 477 17.65 8.74 -8.26
C LEU A 477 17.27 9.26 -6.86
N ASN A 478 16.41 8.56 -6.12
CA ASN A 478 16.11 8.90 -4.73
C ASN A 478 17.35 8.79 -3.82
N THR A 479 18.20 7.79 -4.04
CA THR A 479 19.49 7.68 -3.37
C THR A 479 20.40 8.86 -3.71
N ALA A 480 20.52 9.22 -4.99
CA ALA A 480 21.33 10.36 -5.43
C ALA A 480 20.78 11.73 -4.97
N SER A 481 19.45 11.83 -4.80
CA SER A 481 18.77 13.07 -4.42
C SER A 481 18.85 13.36 -2.91
N GLY A 482 19.05 12.31 -2.10
CA GLY A 482 19.25 12.39 -0.66
C GLY A 482 18.03 12.02 0.18
N ALA A 483 17.25 11.02 -0.23
CA ALA A 483 16.25 10.42 0.66
C ALA A 483 16.94 9.84 1.93
N THR A 484 16.24 9.78 3.07
CA THR A 484 16.82 9.24 4.32
C THR A 484 16.94 7.72 4.27
N TRP A 485 15.97 7.02 3.68
CA TRP A 485 16.14 5.63 3.26
C TRP A 485 15.44 5.33 1.95
N VAL A 486 16.00 4.36 1.23
CA VAL A 486 15.52 3.91 -0.08
C VAL A 486 15.44 2.40 -0.10
N SER A 487 14.40 1.88 -0.75
CA SER A 487 14.15 0.44 -0.85
C SER A 487 13.91 0.00 -2.29
N LEU A 488 14.39 -1.20 -2.64
CA LEU A 488 14.04 -1.94 -3.86
C LEU A 488 13.51 -3.32 -3.48
N HIS A 489 12.24 -3.55 -3.80
CA HIS A 489 11.53 -4.76 -3.44
C HIS A 489 10.98 -5.45 -4.69
N HIS A 490 10.72 -6.75 -4.54
CA HIS A 490 10.13 -7.58 -5.58
C HIS A 490 8.89 -8.33 -5.08
N GLY A 491 7.89 -8.41 -5.96
CA GLY A 491 6.64 -9.15 -5.79
C GLY A 491 5.58 -8.53 -4.88
N GLY A 492 5.75 -7.30 -4.40
CA GLY A 492 4.82 -6.65 -3.48
C GLY A 492 3.39 -6.50 -4.03
N GLY A 493 2.48 -7.19 -3.35
CA GLY A 493 1.03 -7.15 -3.53
C GLY A 493 0.50 -8.01 -4.68
N VAL A 494 1.27 -8.28 -5.74
CA VAL A 494 0.88 -9.24 -6.79
C VAL A 494 1.61 -10.59 -6.71
N GLY A 495 2.58 -10.73 -5.81
CA GLY A 495 3.29 -11.99 -5.53
C GLY A 495 4.59 -12.13 -6.31
N MET A 496 5.37 -13.17 -5.98
CA MET A 496 6.67 -13.42 -6.60
C MET A 496 6.56 -13.53 -8.13
N GLY A 497 7.42 -12.81 -8.84
CA GLY A 497 7.52 -12.84 -10.30
C GLY A 497 6.70 -11.78 -11.02
N PHE A 498 5.79 -11.09 -10.32
CA PHE A 498 4.79 -10.22 -10.96
C PHE A 498 5.03 -8.71 -10.80
N SER A 499 5.97 -8.28 -9.95
CA SER A 499 6.27 -6.85 -9.82
C SER A 499 7.69 -6.55 -9.33
N GLN A 500 8.24 -5.42 -9.76
CA GLN A 500 9.42 -4.79 -9.18
C GLN A 500 9.09 -3.34 -8.83
N HIS A 501 9.54 -2.87 -7.67
CA HIS A 501 9.15 -1.54 -7.20
C HIS A 501 10.07 -0.96 -6.13
N SER A 502 10.08 0.36 -6.02
CA SER A 502 10.91 1.13 -5.10
C SER A 502 10.09 1.92 -4.07
N GLY A 503 10.68 2.09 -2.90
CA GLY A 503 10.20 2.99 -1.86
C GLY A 503 11.24 4.04 -1.53
N MET A 504 10.75 5.17 -1.02
CA MET A 504 11.59 6.24 -0.50
C MET A 504 10.93 6.85 0.73
N VAL A 505 11.75 7.29 1.67
CA VAL A 505 11.32 8.09 2.81
C VAL A 505 12.38 9.13 3.13
N ILE A 506 11.94 10.33 3.49
CA ILE A 506 12.78 11.46 3.84
C ILE A 506 12.30 12.10 5.15
N VAL A 507 13.25 12.49 6.00
CA VAL A 507 12.98 13.14 7.29
C VAL A 507 12.99 14.66 7.12
N CYS A 508 11.97 15.31 7.69
CA CYS A 508 11.90 16.75 7.90
C CYS A 508 12.30 17.05 9.34
N ASP A 509 13.57 17.37 9.58
CA ASP A 509 14.14 17.63 10.91
C ASP A 509 14.33 19.12 11.23
N GLY A 510 13.87 20.01 10.35
CA GLY A 510 13.96 21.47 10.50
C GLY A 510 15.29 22.07 10.05
N THR A 511 16.23 21.26 9.57
CA THR A 511 17.54 21.75 9.11
C THR A 511 17.48 22.30 7.69
N ASP A 512 18.46 23.15 7.33
CA ASP A 512 18.61 23.66 5.97
C ASP A 512 19.12 22.56 5.03
N GLU A 513 19.97 21.67 5.53
CA GLU A 513 20.42 20.49 4.80
C GLU A 513 19.25 19.57 4.45
N ALA A 514 18.27 19.40 5.36
CA ALA A 514 17.04 18.67 5.05
C ALA A 514 16.20 19.41 4.00
N ALA A 515 16.06 20.73 4.09
CA ALA A 515 15.32 21.51 3.10
C ALA A 515 15.85 21.29 1.67
N GLU A 516 17.18 21.29 1.50
CA GLU A 516 17.81 20.98 0.22
C GLU A 516 17.51 19.56 -0.29
N ARG A 517 17.62 18.56 0.59
CA ARG A 517 17.29 17.16 0.24
C ARG A 517 15.82 17.02 -0.13
N ILE A 518 14.92 17.61 0.65
CA ILE A 518 13.47 17.59 0.45
C ILE A 518 13.10 18.19 -0.90
N ALA A 519 13.66 19.35 -1.25
CA ALA A 519 13.38 20.02 -2.51
C ALA A 519 13.74 19.13 -3.71
N ARG A 520 14.92 18.49 -3.69
CA ARG A 520 15.35 17.58 -4.77
C ARG A 520 14.52 16.30 -4.79
N VAL A 521 14.40 15.64 -3.65
CA VAL A 521 13.80 14.30 -3.53
C VAL A 521 12.31 14.35 -3.84
N LEU A 522 11.55 15.27 -3.25
CA LEU A 522 10.10 15.37 -3.45
C LEU A 522 9.70 16.05 -4.77
N HIS A 523 10.67 16.56 -5.54
CA HIS A 523 10.49 16.88 -6.95
C HIS A 523 10.80 15.65 -7.82
N ASN A 524 12.00 15.08 -7.67
CA ASN A 524 12.49 13.99 -8.51
C ASN A 524 11.63 12.73 -8.42
N ASP A 525 11.19 12.35 -7.21
CA ASP A 525 10.39 11.13 -7.01
C ASP A 525 9.08 11.13 -7.83
N PRO A 526 8.14 12.08 -7.68
CA PRO A 526 6.96 12.14 -8.54
C PRO A 526 7.31 12.50 -10.00
N ALA A 527 8.39 13.25 -10.26
CA ALA A 527 8.81 13.57 -11.63
C ALA A 527 9.20 12.33 -12.43
N THR A 528 9.77 11.29 -11.80
CA THR A 528 10.02 10.01 -12.49
C THR A 528 8.74 9.34 -12.97
N GLY A 529 7.63 9.55 -12.26
CA GLY A 529 6.33 9.02 -12.67
C GLY A 529 5.73 9.78 -13.84
N VAL A 530 5.83 11.11 -13.83
CA VAL A 530 5.44 11.95 -14.98
C VAL A 530 6.31 11.61 -16.19
N MET A 531 7.64 11.47 -16.01
CA MET A 531 8.57 11.03 -17.04
C MET A 531 8.14 9.68 -17.65
N ARG A 532 7.92 8.66 -16.81
CA ARG A 532 7.54 7.30 -17.26
C ARG A 532 6.26 7.31 -18.09
N HIS A 533 5.25 8.06 -17.67
CA HIS A 533 3.97 8.11 -18.39
C HIS A 533 4.05 9.00 -19.64
N ALA A 534 4.85 10.05 -19.63
CA ALA A 534 5.11 10.85 -20.83
C ALA A 534 5.85 10.03 -21.89
N ASP A 535 6.84 9.22 -21.49
CA ASP A 535 7.56 8.28 -22.35
C ASP A 535 6.61 7.27 -23.01
N ALA A 536 5.67 6.71 -22.23
CA ALA A 536 4.60 5.84 -22.74
C ALA A 536 3.53 6.55 -23.58
N GLY A 537 3.66 7.86 -23.83
CA GLY A 537 2.82 8.63 -24.74
C GLY A 537 1.48 9.08 -24.16
N TYR A 538 1.33 9.20 -22.84
CA TYR A 538 0.14 9.79 -22.22
C TYR A 538 0.19 11.32 -22.30
N ASP A 539 -0.76 11.93 -23.02
CA ASP A 539 -0.79 13.39 -23.24
C ASP A 539 -0.89 14.17 -21.93
N ILE A 540 -1.67 13.69 -20.95
CA ILE A 540 -1.77 14.27 -19.61
C ILE A 540 -0.40 14.38 -18.92
N ALA A 541 0.46 13.37 -19.10
CA ALA A 541 1.79 13.37 -18.51
C ALA A 541 2.77 14.27 -19.28
N ILE A 542 2.64 14.34 -20.61
CA ILE A 542 3.42 15.26 -21.45
C ILE A 542 3.09 16.71 -21.09
N ASP A 543 1.81 17.03 -20.91
CA ASP A 543 1.38 18.37 -20.50
C ASP A 543 1.84 18.70 -19.08
N CYS A 544 1.72 17.76 -18.13
CA CYS A 544 2.26 17.94 -16.78
C CYS A 544 3.77 18.17 -16.78
N ALA A 545 4.52 17.45 -17.62
CA ALA A 545 5.96 17.63 -17.77
C ALA A 545 6.31 19.05 -18.26
N ARG A 546 5.54 19.59 -19.22
CA ARG A 546 5.70 20.97 -19.71
C ARG A 546 5.37 22.00 -18.62
N GLU A 547 4.21 21.86 -17.98
CA GLU A 547 3.76 22.74 -16.88
C GLU A 547 4.78 22.85 -15.75
N GLN A 548 5.45 21.74 -15.42
CA GLN A 548 6.41 21.64 -14.32
C GLN A 548 7.86 21.86 -14.77
N GLY A 549 8.10 22.17 -16.05
CA GLY A 549 9.44 22.45 -16.59
C GLY A 549 10.41 21.26 -16.53
N LEU A 550 9.90 20.03 -16.67
CA LEU A 550 10.75 18.83 -16.66
C LEU A 550 11.62 18.78 -17.92
N ASN A 551 12.91 18.49 -17.76
CA ASN A 551 13.80 18.24 -18.89
C ASN A 551 13.73 16.75 -19.30
N LEU A 552 12.87 16.43 -20.27
CA LEU A 552 12.72 15.09 -20.84
C LEU A 552 13.32 15.05 -22.26
N PRO A 553 14.57 14.56 -22.44
CA PRO A 553 15.31 14.77 -23.69
C PRO A 553 14.64 14.28 -24.97
N MET A 554 13.87 13.19 -24.88
CA MET A 554 13.20 12.56 -26.03
C MET A 554 11.74 13.00 -26.21
N VAL A 555 11.20 13.80 -25.28
CA VAL A 555 9.84 14.34 -25.37
C VAL A 555 9.91 15.74 -25.96
N ALA A 556 9.62 15.86 -27.25
CA ALA A 556 9.76 17.12 -27.99
C ALA A 556 9.04 18.31 -27.32
N ALA A 557 7.89 18.06 -26.69
CA ALA A 557 7.09 19.06 -26.00
C ALA A 557 7.76 19.70 -24.78
N THR A 558 8.86 19.13 -24.27
CA THR A 558 9.65 19.70 -23.16
C THR A 558 10.95 20.34 -23.64
N GLN A 559 11.21 20.36 -24.95
CA GLN A 559 12.41 20.93 -25.54
C GLN A 559 12.07 22.28 -26.19
N GLY A 560 12.82 23.34 -25.86
CA GLY A 560 12.69 24.66 -26.52
C GLY A 560 12.10 25.79 -25.69
N GLU A 561 11.56 25.52 -24.50
CA GLU A 561 11.17 26.54 -23.51
C GLU A 561 12.27 26.66 -22.44
N LYS A 562 13.47 27.09 -22.83
CA LYS A 562 14.38 27.70 -21.85
C LYS A 562 13.95 29.15 -21.68
N ALA A 563 13.22 29.45 -20.61
CA ALA A 563 13.05 30.81 -20.13
C ALA A 563 14.36 31.33 -19.53
#